data_AF-A0AAD5KWD3-F1
#
_entry.id   AF-A0AAD5KWD3-F1
#
_cell.length_a   1.000
_cell.length_b   1.000
_cell.length_c   1.000
_cell.angle_alpha   90.00
_cell.angle_beta   90.00
_cell.angle_gamma   90.00
#
_symmetry.space_group_name_H-M   'P 1'
#
loop_
_entity.id
_entity.type
_entity.pdbx_description
1 polymer ?
#
loop_
_entity_poly.entity_id
_entity_poly.type
_entity_poly.pdbx_seq_one_letter_code
_entity_poly.pdbx_strand_id
1 'polypeptide(L)'
;MAEHVAQDFNSLRTVSHVPKFDGTNHREWNYEIHLCFQAMEVDCVVLGTELCPAEERNEENLLLNEAAIRQWTRKDVLARNCIMATITKEMKENLYICVNATQMWTKLNQQYQLQTEEHLHLLWQNYYDFNYTTGIIIYTIN
;
A
#
# COMPACT_ATOMS: atom_id res chain seq x y z
N MET A 1 30.95 0.40 18.80
CA MET A 1 30.72 1.19 17.58
C MET A 1 30.21 0.21 16.54
N ALA A 2 28.89 0.10 16.39
CA ALA A 2 28.29 -0.79 15.41
C ALA A 2 28.11 0.00 14.11
N GLU A 3 28.98 -0.26 13.14
CA GLU A 3 28.74 0.12 11.75
C GLU A 3 27.47 -0.59 11.30
N HIS A 4 26.34 0.12 11.30
CA HIS A 4 25.18 -0.27 10.50
C HIS A 4 25.62 -0.13 9.05
N VAL A 5 26.19 -1.21 8.51
CA VAL A 5 26.34 -1.41 7.07
C VAL A 5 24.95 -1.23 6.50
N ALA A 6 24.73 -0.11 5.81
CA ALA A 6 23.55 0.10 5.00
C ALA A 6 23.56 -1.02 3.95
N GLN A 7 22.90 -2.14 4.28
CA GLN A 7 22.64 -3.18 3.31
C GLN A 7 21.86 -2.49 2.20
N ASP A 8 22.49 -2.38 1.03
CA ASP A 8 21.80 -2.02 -0.20
C ASP A 8 20.80 -3.15 -0.50
N PHE A 9 19.69 -3.16 0.22
CA PHE A 9 18.55 -4.01 -0.08
C PHE A 9 18.13 -3.65 -1.49
N ASN A 10 18.34 -4.58 -2.41
CA ASN A 10 17.85 -4.44 -3.77
C ASN A 10 16.31 -4.51 -3.71
N SER A 11 15.70 -3.34 -3.50
CA SER A 11 14.28 -3.16 -3.17
C SER A 11 13.35 -3.84 -4.17
N LEU A 12 13.76 -3.89 -5.44
CA LEU A 12 13.04 -4.57 -6.51
C LEU A 12 13.08 -6.10 -6.39
N ARG A 13 14.17 -6.67 -5.86
CA ARG A 13 14.27 -8.11 -5.59
C ARG A 13 13.40 -8.49 -4.41
N THR A 14 13.39 -7.66 -3.36
CA THR A 14 12.56 -7.89 -2.16
C THR A 14 11.09 -7.98 -2.54
N VAL A 15 10.60 -7.11 -3.43
CA VAL A 15 9.19 -7.10 -3.84
C VAL A 15 8.89 -7.92 -5.10
N SER A 16 9.87 -8.64 -5.65
CA SER A 16 9.70 -9.38 -6.93
C SER A 16 8.70 -10.53 -6.87
N HIS A 17 8.48 -11.08 -5.67
CA HIS A 17 7.53 -12.16 -5.43
C HIS A 17 6.10 -11.66 -5.23
N VAL A 18 5.93 -10.37 -4.93
CA VAL A 18 4.63 -9.77 -4.63
C VAL A 18 3.80 -9.72 -5.93
N PRO A 19 2.57 -10.25 -5.95
CA PRO A 19 1.72 -10.20 -7.12
C PRO A 19 1.41 -8.74 -7.46
N LYS A 20 1.32 -8.42 -8.76
CA LYS A 20 0.99 -7.05 -9.16
C LYS A 20 -0.43 -6.72 -8.76
N PHE A 21 -0.61 -5.58 -8.11
CA PHE A 21 -1.91 -5.06 -7.75
C PHE A 21 -2.66 -4.56 -8.99
N ASP A 22 -3.82 -5.16 -9.25
CA ASP A 22 -4.71 -4.83 -10.38
C ASP A 22 -6.04 -4.21 -9.95
N GLY A 23 -6.27 -4.06 -8.64
CA GLY A 23 -7.51 -3.55 -8.07
C GLY A 23 -8.40 -4.63 -7.46
N THR A 24 -8.20 -5.90 -7.81
CA THR A 24 -9.04 -7.02 -7.32
C THR A 24 -8.38 -7.78 -6.16
N ASN A 25 -7.06 -7.80 -6.11
CA ASN A 25 -6.26 -8.51 -5.12
C ASN A 25 -5.73 -7.61 -3.99
N HIS A 26 -6.47 -6.55 -3.61
CA HIS A 26 -5.98 -5.54 -2.64
C HIS A 26 -5.56 -6.17 -1.32
N ARG A 27 -6.35 -7.08 -0.76
CA ARG A 27 -6.06 -7.72 0.54
C ARG A 27 -4.74 -8.51 0.54
N GLU A 28 -4.52 -9.34 -0.48
CA GLU A 28 -3.31 -10.17 -0.62
C GLU A 28 -2.08 -9.29 -0.87
N TRP A 29 -2.17 -8.40 -1.87
CA TRP A 29 -1.11 -7.46 -2.19
C TRP A 29 -0.73 -6.58 -1.00
N ASN A 30 -1.72 -6.02 -0.29
CA ASN A 30 -1.50 -5.14 0.85
C ASN A 30 -0.71 -5.84 1.96
N TYR A 31 -1.06 -7.10 2.25
CA TYR A 31 -0.35 -7.89 3.26
C TYR A 31 1.09 -8.19 2.84
N GLU A 32 1.32 -8.68 1.62
CA GLU A 32 2.64 -9.08 1.15
C GLU A 32 3.61 -7.89 1.00
N ILE A 33 3.13 -6.77 0.45
CA ILE A 33 3.96 -5.57 0.33
C ILE A 33 4.28 -4.97 1.71
N HIS A 34 3.37 -5.10 2.68
CA HIS A 34 3.61 -4.64 4.04
C HIS A 34 4.73 -5.43 4.72
N LEU A 35 4.76 -6.76 4.54
CA LEU A 35 5.88 -7.59 4.99
C LEU A 35 7.21 -7.17 4.37
N CYS A 36 7.21 -6.78 3.08
CA CYS A 36 8.41 -6.25 2.43
C CYS A 36 8.88 -4.96 3.10
N PHE A 37 7.97 -4.02 3.43
CA PHE A 37 8.33 -2.78 4.11
C PHE A 37 8.94 -3.01 5.49
N GLN A 38 8.41 -3.96 6.25
CA GLN A 38 8.96 -4.37 7.54
C GLN A 38 10.36 -4.97 7.39
N ALA A 39 10.58 -5.82 6.38
CA ALA A 39 11.89 -6.42 6.11
C ALA A 39 12.96 -5.39 5.70
N MET A 40 12.56 -4.24 5.16
CA MET A 40 13.44 -3.15 4.75
C MET A 40 13.47 -1.99 5.76
N GLU A 41 12.76 -2.10 6.89
CA GLU A 41 12.65 -1.07 7.94
C GLU A 41 12.19 0.31 7.42
N VAL A 42 11.26 0.30 6.44
CA VAL A 42 10.66 1.52 5.86
C VAL A 42 9.17 1.67 6.17
N ASP A 43 8.59 0.72 6.90
CA ASP A 43 7.18 0.72 7.30
C ASP A 43 6.80 1.97 8.09
N CYS A 44 7.70 2.48 8.93
CA CYS A 44 7.50 3.71 9.70
C CYS A 44 7.24 4.95 8.82
N VAL A 45 7.87 5.04 7.64
CA VAL A 45 7.67 6.13 6.68
C VAL A 45 6.39 5.91 5.88
N VAL A 46 6.10 4.67 5.50
CA VAL A 46 4.88 4.31 4.75
C VAL A 46 3.62 4.56 5.57
N LEU A 47 3.62 4.17 6.85
CA LEU A 47 2.51 4.37 7.77
C LEU A 47 2.41 5.81 8.28
N GLY A 48 3.42 6.64 8.04
CA GLY A 48 3.47 8.02 8.53
C GLY A 48 3.76 8.14 10.02
N THR A 49 4.29 7.09 10.64
CA THR A 49 4.75 7.10 12.04
C THR A 49 6.03 7.92 12.20
N GLU A 50 6.91 7.89 11.18
CA GLU A 50 8.11 8.71 11.09
C GLU A 50 7.90 9.85 10.08
N LEU A 51 7.74 11.08 10.58
CA LEU A 51 7.63 12.27 9.75
C LEU A 51 9.02 12.79 9.34
N CYS A 52 9.08 13.45 8.17
CA CYS A 52 10.30 14.10 7.72
C CYS A 52 10.76 15.13 8.77
N PRO A 53 12.02 15.07 9.26
CA PRO A 53 12.54 16.05 10.21
C PRO A 53 12.49 17.47 9.62
N ALA A 54 12.03 18.45 10.42
CA ALA A 54 12.06 19.85 10.02
C ALA A 54 13.50 20.34 9.89
N GLU A 55 13.84 21.12 8.86
CA GLU A 55 15.20 21.63 8.66
C GLU A 55 15.66 22.44 9.89
N GLU A 56 16.71 21.96 10.55
CA GLU A 56 17.33 22.65 11.68
C GLU A 56 18.60 23.33 11.19
N ARG A 57 18.65 24.65 11.36
CA ARG A 57 19.76 25.49 10.90
C ARG A 57 20.45 26.13 12.10
N ASN A 58 21.77 26.15 12.11
CA ASN A 58 22.54 26.86 13.12
C ASN A 58 22.50 28.39 12.89
N GLU A 59 23.14 29.15 13.78
CA GLU A 59 23.27 30.63 13.68
C GLU A 59 24.00 31.08 12.39
N GLU A 60 24.75 30.20 11.75
CA GLU A 60 25.46 30.41 10.48
C GLU A 60 24.68 29.91 9.25
N ASN A 61 23.39 29.56 9.42
CA ASN A 61 22.49 29.05 8.38
C ASN A 61 22.89 27.68 7.78
N LEU A 62 23.79 26.94 8.44
CA LEU A 62 24.18 25.57 8.09
C LEU A 62 23.15 24.56 8.62
N LEU A 63 22.80 23.60 7.77
CA LEU A 63 21.79 22.58 8.01
C LEU A 63 22.39 21.46 8.88
N LEU A 64 21.98 21.40 10.15
CA LEU A 64 22.53 20.47 11.15
C LEU A 64 22.02 19.04 10.93
N ASN A 65 20.79 18.90 10.46
CA ASN A 65 20.10 17.62 10.33
C ASN A 65 20.02 17.09 8.89
N GLU A 66 20.92 17.56 8.02
CA GLU A 66 20.96 17.13 6.62
C GLU A 66 21.07 15.60 6.48
N ALA A 67 21.87 14.95 7.32
CA ALA A 67 22.03 13.50 7.30
C ALA A 67 20.71 12.77 7.61
N ALA A 68 19.94 13.26 8.60
CA ALA A 68 18.67 12.67 9.01
C ALA A 68 17.60 12.87 7.92
N ILE A 69 17.53 14.05 7.32
CA ILE A 69 16.62 14.33 6.20
C ILE A 69 16.94 13.43 5.02
N ARG A 70 18.21 13.32 4.63
CA ARG A 70 18.64 12.43 3.53
C ARG A 70 18.30 10.97 3.82
N GLN A 71 18.46 10.51 5.06
CA GLN A 71 18.09 9.16 5.46
C GLN A 71 16.58 8.92 5.32
N TRP A 72 15.75 9.85 5.81
CA TRP A 72 14.30 9.77 5.66
C TRP A 72 13.87 9.80 4.19
N THR A 73 14.43 10.70 3.38
CA THR A 73 14.16 10.78 1.93
C THR A 73 14.54 9.48 1.22
N ARG A 74 15.65 8.85 1.61
CA ARG A 74 16.06 7.56 1.03
C ARG A 74 15.03 6.46 1.34
N LYS A 75 14.52 6.40 2.58
CA LYS A 75 13.44 5.46 2.96
C LYS A 75 12.15 5.73 2.17
N ASP A 76 11.74 7.00 2.04
CA ASP A 76 10.55 7.40 1.28
C ASP A 76 10.65 6.96 -0.19
N VAL A 77 11.77 7.27 -0.86
CA VAL A 77 12.00 6.88 -2.26
C VAL A 77 12.01 5.36 -2.42
N LEU A 78 12.61 4.63 -1.48
CA LEU A 78 12.62 3.17 -1.50
C LEU A 78 11.20 2.61 -1.40
N ALA A 79 10.41 3.09 -0.45
CA ALA A 79 9.03 2.68 -0.29
C ALA A 79 8.18 2.98 -1.54
N ARG A 80 8.31 4.17 -2.11
CA ARG A 80 7.60 4.56 -3.34
C ARG A 80 7.97 3.67 -4.52
N ASN A 81 9.25 3.31 -4.66
CA ASN A 81 9.71 2.39 -5.69
C ASN A 81 9.10 0.99 -5.52
N CYS A 82 9.02 0.49 -4.29
CA CYS A 82 8.36 -0.79 -3.99
C CYS A 82 6.87 -0.78 -4.35
N ILE A 83 6.15 0.29 -4.00
CA ILE A 83 4.74 0.45 -4.40
C ILE A 83 4.66 0.49 -5.94
N MET A 84 5.43 1.34 -6.61
CA MET A 84 5.41 1.44 -8.07
C MET A 84 5.81 0.14 -8.79
N ALA A 85 6.65 -0.70 -8.19
CA ALA A 85 7.07 -1.96 -8.78
C ALA A 85 5.98 -3.05 -8.70
N THR A 86 5.15 -3.00 -7.66
CA THR A 86 4.15 -4.04 -7.34
C THR A 86 2.74 -3.67 -7.77
N ILE A 87 2.55 -2.60 -8.53
CA ILE A 87 1.23 -2.21 -9.07
C ILE A 87 1.23 -2.21 -10.60
N THR A 88 0.05 -2.43 -11.18
CA THR A 88 -0.20 -2.34 -12.62
C THR A 88 -0.09 -0.90 -13.15
N LYS A 89 0.08 -0.75 -14.48
CA LYS A 89 0.20 0.57 -15.12
C LYS A 89 -1.02 1.46 -14.88
N GLU A 90 -2.21 0.88 -14.96
CA GLU A 90 -3.47 1.60 -14.72
C GLU A 90 -3.52 2.18 -13.32
N MET A 91 -3.04 1.44 -12.32
CA MET A 91 -3.00 1.92 -10.94
C MET A 91 -1.99 3.05 -10.74
N LYS A 92 -0.89 3.08 -11.51
CA LYS A 92 0.15 4.12 -11.39
C LYS A 92 -0.36 5.51 -11.74
N GLU A 93 -1.27 5.61 -12.71
CA GLU A 93 -1.85 6.89 -13.15
C GLU A 93 -2.47 7.64 -11.96
N ASN A 94 -3.15 6.92 -11.08
CA ASN A 94 -3.77 7.49 -9.88
C ASN A 94 -2.76 7.93 -8.81
N LEU A 95 -1.51 7.48 -8.88
CA LEU A 95 -0.48 7.72 -7.87
C LEU A 95 0.55 8.77 -8.27
N TYR A 96 0.62 9.20 -9.53
CA TYR A 96 1.58 10.23 -9.96
C TYR A 96 1.40 11.58 -9.26
N ILE A 97 0.20 11.85 -8.73
CA ILE A 97 -0.07 13.08 -7.96
C ILE A 97 0.43 13.02 -6.51
N CYS A 98 0.79 11.83 -6.01
CA CYS A 98 1.20 11.65 -4.62
C CYS A 98 2.68 12.01 -4.45
N VAL A 99 2.97 12.81 -3.42
CA VAL A 99 4.31 13.36 -3.18
C VAL A 99 5.15 12.43 -2.30
N ASN A 100 4.50 11.69 -1.38
CA ASN A 100 5.15 10.88 -0.35
C ASN A 100 4.63 9.44 -0.38
N ALA A 101 5.42 8.49 0.13
CA ALA A 101 5.03 7.09 0.29
C ALA A 101 3.73 6.96 1.12
N THR A 102 3.61 7.74 2.19
CA THR A 102 2.41 7.77 3.05
C THR A 102 1.16 8.17 2.28
N GLN A 103 1.26 9.16 1.38
CA GLN A 103 0.12 9.60 0.57
C GLN A 103 -0.30 8.51 -0.40
N MET A 104 0.67 7.83 -1.05
CA MET A 104 0.38 6.70 -1.94
C MET A 104 -0.31 5.57 -1.19
N TRP A 105 0.22 5.20 -0.02
CA TRP A 105 -0.31 4.13 0.83
C TRP A 105 -1.73 4.42 1.31
N THR A 106 -1.95 5.61 1.87
CA THR A 106 -3.27 6.04 2.35
C THR A 106 -4.29 6.09 1.23
N LYS A 107 -3.93 6.62 0.05
CA LYS A 107 -4.84 6.71 -1.09
C LYS A 107 -5.28 5.33 -1.57
N LEU A 108 -4.35 4.39 -1.73
CA LEU A 108 -4.67 3.02 -2.13
C LEU A 108 -5.56 2.35 -1.09
N ASN A 109 -5.23 2.45 0.19
CA ASN A 109 -6.04 1.80 1.22
C ASN A 109 -7.43 2.40 1.34
N GLN A 110 -7.57 3.73 1.28
CA GLN A 110 -8.88 4.38 1.31
C GLN A 110 -9.76 3.96 0.13
N GLN A 111 -9.21 3.98 -1.09
CA GLN A 111 -9.96 3.64 -2.29
C GLN A 111 -10.51 2.20 -2.26
N TYR A 112 -9.70 1.24 -1.80
CA TYR A 112 -10.05 -0.17 -1.86
C TYR A 112 -10.70 -0.71 -0.57
N GLN A 113 -10.56 -0.02 0.57
CA GLN A 113 -11.40 -0.25 1.76
C GLN A 113 -12.86 0.09 1.45
N LEU A 114 -13.11 1.26 0.85
CA LEU A 114 -14.46 1.68 0.47
C LEU A 114 -15.11 0.69 -0.51
N GLN A 115 -14.36 0.23 -1.52
CA GLN A 115 -14.86 -0.78 -2.47
C GLN A 115 -15.21 -2.11 -1.79
N THR A 116 -14.45 -2.52 -0.77
CA THR A 116 -14.73 -3.73 -0.01
C THR A 116 -16.03 -3.60 0.80
N GLU A 117 -16.26 -2.44 1.42
CA GLU A 117 -17.48 -2.14 2.18
C GLU A 117 -18.70 -2.05 1.27
N GLU A 118 -18.62 -1.34 0.14
CA GLU A 118 -19.69 -1.26 -0.86
C GLU A 118 -20.03 -2.65 -1.42
N HIS A 119 -19.02 -3.46 -1.73
CA HIS A 119 -19.22 -4.83 -2.19
C HIS A 119 -19.95 -5.67 -1.14
N LEU A 120 -19.56 -5.56 0.14
CA LEU A 120 -20.25 -6.25 1.24
C LEU A 120 -21.72 -5.80 1.31
N HIS A 121 -22.01 -4.50 1.25
CA HIS A 121 -23.38 -4.00 1.26
C HIS A 121 -24.22 -4.56 0.10
N LEU A 122 -23.64 -4.66 -1.11
CA LEU A 122 -24.30 -5.28 -2.25
C LEU A 122 -24.59 -6.77 -2.01
N LEU A 123 -23.64 -7.51 -1.43
CA LEU A 123 -23.84 -8.93 -1.08
C LEU A 123 -24.96 -9.09 -0.04
N TRP A 124 -25.01 -8.23 0.97
CA TRP A 124 -26.10 -8.22 1.95
C TRP A 124 -27.44 -7.96 1.28
N GLN A 125 -27.53 -6.94 0.41
CA GLN A 125 -28.76 -6.64 -0.32
C GLN A 125 -29.19 -7.85 -1.16
N ASN A 126 -28.28 -8.45 -1.95
CA ASN A 126 -28.57 -9.63 -2.75
C ASN A 126 -29.03 -10.82 -1.92
N TYR A 127 -28.47 -11.01 -0.72
CA TYR A 127 -28.89 -12.07 0.20
C TYR A 127 -30.31 -11.84 0.73
N TYR A 128 -30.66 -10.62 1.10
CA TYR A 128 -32.02 -10.29 1.56
C TYR A 128 -33.05 -10.29 0.42
N ASP A 129 -32.64 -9.92 -0.80
CA ASP A 129 -33.48 -9.97 -2.00
C ASP A 129 -33.66 -11.41 -2.52
N PHE A 130 -32.85 -12.37 -2.05
CA PHE A 130 -32.94 -13.78 -2.41
C PHE A 130 -34.16 -14.45 -1.75
N ASN A 131 -35.32 -14.31 -2.37
CA ASN A 131 -36.50 -15.10 -2.02
C ASN A 131 -36.44 -16.48 -2.70
N TYR A 132 -36.54 -17.55 -1.91
CA TYR A 132 -36.60 -18.93 -2.42
C TYR A 132 -37.70 -19.05 -3.48
N THR A 133 -37.32 -19.40 -4.70
CA THR A 133 -38.30 -19.83 -5.71
C THR A 133 -38.75 -21.22 -5.28
N THR A 134 -39.89 -21.29 -4.56
CA THR A 134 -40.53 -22.54 -4.16
C THR A 134 -40.61 -23.46 -5.38
N GLY A 135 -40.01 -24.64 -5.26
CA GLY A 135 -39.78 -25.56 -6.37
C GLY A 135 -41.04 -25.85 -7.17
N ILE A 136 -40.97 -25.62 -8.49
CA ILE A 136 -41.94 -26.16 -9.42
C ILE A 136 -41.67 -27.68 -9.49
N ILE A 137 -42.38 -28.45 -8.67
CA ILE A 137 -42.47 -29.90 -8.86
C ILE A 137 -43.38 -30.11 -10.06
N ILE A 138 -42.79 -30.33 -11.23
CA ILE A 138 -43.52 -30.70 -12.44
C ILE A 138 -43.91 -32.17 -12.29
N TYR A 139 -45.09 -32.47 -11.74
CA TYR A 139 -45.65 -33.81 -11.82
C TYR A 139 -46.04 -34.07 -13.28
N THR A 140 -45.22 -34.85 -13.99
CA THR A 140 -45.60 -35.42 -15.29
C THR A 140 -46.56 -36.58 -15.00
N ILE A 141 -47.84 -36.38 -15.34
CA ILE A 141 -48.86 -37.42 -15.29
C ILE A 141 -48.59 -38.37 -16.47
N ASN A 142 -48.44 -39.66 -16.19
CA ASN A 142 -48.57 -40.77 -17.14
C ASN A 142 -49.51 -41.81 -16.53
#